data_AF-A0A7S2AQ95-F1
#
_entry.id   AF-A0A7S2AQ95-F1
#
_cell.length_a   1.000
_cell.length_b   1.000
_cell.length_c   1.000
_cell.angle_alpha   90.00
_cell.angle_beta   90.00
_cell.angle_gamma   90.00
#
_symmetry.space_group_name_H-M   'P 1'
#
loop_
_entity.id
_entity.type
_entity.pdbx_description
1 polymer ?
#
loop_
_entity_poly.entity_id
_entity_poly.type
_entity_poly.pdbx_seq_one_letter_code
_entity_poly.pdbx_strand_id
1 'polypeptide(L)'
;IDTKEANAQKAIVSKDEIVCKGQADEANEIKSSCEAGLARAMPALNGAIAALKTLKKSDTDELKGMKVPPSAVKLVVEAICIMVGQAPDKIKDPNGGTKKVDDYWGPGKKHLLSDSKFIPNLMNYKKDNIDPAIILKAK
;
A
#
# COMPACT_ATOMS: atom_id res chain seq x y z
N ILE A 1 59.34 -21.00 -18.20
CA ILE A 1 58.74 -20.90 -16.85
C ILE A 1 57.33 -20.31 -16.96
N ASP A 2 57.11 -19.36 -17.88
CA ASP A 2 55.82 -18.72 -18.18
C ASP A 2 54.61 -19.65 -18.49
N THR A 3 54.81 -20.81 -19.13
CA THR A 3 53.68 -21.65 -19.58
C THR A 3 52.93 -22.34 -18.44
N LYS A 4 53.59 -22.61 -17.31
CA LYS A 4 52.94 -23.24 -16.13
C LYS A 4 52.11 -22.22 -15.35
N GLU A 5 52.62 -21.01 -15.18
CA GLU A 5 51.94 -19.93 -14.47
C GLU A 5 50.72 -19.42 -15.26
N ALA A 6 50.84 -19.30 -16.59
CA ALA A 6 49.72 -18.94 -17.45
C ALA A 6 48.55 -19.94 -17.37
N ASN A 7 48.85 -21.25 -17.32
CA ASN A 7 47.81 -22.29 -17.19
C ASN A 7 47.16 -22.30 -15.81
N ALA A 8 47.92 -22.05 -14.74
CA ALA A 8 47.39 -21.93 -13.38
C ALA A 8 46.45 -20.72 -13.26
N GLN A 9 46.86 -19.56 -13.80
CA GLN A 9 46.03 -18.35 -13.84
C GLN A 9 44.72 -18.58 -14.62
N LYS A 10 44.80 -19.27 -15.77
CA LYS A 10 43.63 -19.58 -16.61
C LYS A 10 42.62 -20.48 -15.89
N ALA A 11 43.10 -21.43 -15.10
CA ALA A 11 42.25 -22.31 -14.30
C ALA A 11 41.55 -21.57 -13.14
N ILE A 12 42.19 -20.56 -12.56
CA ILE A 12 41.60 -19.71 -11.52
C ILE A 12 40.52 -18.83 -12.13
N VAL A 13 40.82 -18.12 -13.22
CA VAL A 13 39.85 -17.25 -13.92
C VAL A 13 38.62 -18.05 -14.37
N SER A 14 38.80 -19.26 -14.90
CA SER A 14 37.67 -20.11 -15.30
C SER A 14 36.77 -20.52 -14.13
N LYS A 15 37.33 -20.72 -12.92
CA LYS A 15 36.53 -21.02 -11.73
C LYS A 15 35.78 -19.78 -11.24
N ASP A 16 36.45 -18.62 -11.23
CA ASP A 16 35.84 -17.36 -10.83
C ASP A 16 34.72 -16.95 -11.80
N GLU A 17 34.88 -17.18 -13.10
CA GLU A 17 33.83 -16.96 -14.11
C GLU A 17 32.57 -17.78 -13.83
N ILE A 18 32.70 -19.04 -13.40
CA ILE A 18 31.56 -19.91 -13.08
C ILE A 18 30.82 -19.41 -11.83
N VAL A 19 31.56 -19.01 -10.79
CA VAL A 19 30.97 -18.49 -9.54
C VAL A 19 30.26 -17.15 -9.79
N CYS A 20 30.93 -16.22 -10.49
CA CYS A 20 30.35 -14.93 -10.85
C CYS A 20 29.10 -15.09 -11.72
N LYS A 21 29.09 -16.06 -12.66
CA LYS A 21 27.93 -16.33 -13.50
C LYS A 21 26.75 -16.89 -12.69
N GLY A 22 27.01 -17.82 -11.77
CA GLY A 22 25.97 -18.35 -10.89
C GLY A 22 25.32 -17.26 -10.02
N GLN A 23 26.14 -16.38 -9.44
CA GLN A 23 25.62 -15.23 -8.67
C GLN A 23 24.84 -14.23 -9.54
N ALA A 24 25.29 -14.00 -10.78
CA ALA A 24 24.58 -13.14 -11.73
C ALA A 24 23.22 -13.73 -12.11
N ASP A 25 23.14 -15.05 -12.33
CA ASP A 25 21.91 -15.76 -12.65
C ASP A 25 20.92 -15.70 -11.48
N GLU A 26 21.35 -15.96 -10.24
CA GLU A 26 20.51 -15.81 -9.04
C GLU A 26 20.00 -14.38 -8.85
N ALA A 27 20.86 -13.37 -9.01
CA ALA A 27 20.46 -11.97 -8.92
C ALA A 27 19.45 -11.60 -10.01
N ASN A 28 19.60 -12.13 -11.23
CA ASN A 28 18.68 -11.92 -12.33
C ASN A 28 17.32 -12.58 -12.08
N GLU A 29 17.26 -13.76 -11.48
CA GLU A 29 16.00 -14.41 -11.09
C GLU A 29 15.26 -13.60 -10.02
N ILE A 30 15.96 -13.15 -8.98
CA ILE A 30 15.37 -12.31 -7.93
C ILE A 30 14.85 -10.99 -8.54
N LYS A 31 15.66 -10.35 -9.40
CA LYS A 31 15.24 -9.13 -10.10
C LYS A 31 14.00 -9.36 -10.96
N SER A 32 13.99 -10.42 -11.77
CA SER A 32 12.87 -10.74 -12.66
C SER A 32 11.58 -11.02 -11.88
N SER A 33 11.67 -11.76 -10.77
CA SER A 33 10.50 -12.06 -9.94
C SER A 33 9.91 -10.80 -9.27
N CYS A 34 10.77 -9.89 -8.80
CA CYS A 34 10.36 -8.58 -8.27
C CYS A 34 9.72 -7.70 -9.36
N GLU A 35 10.35 -7.60 -10.54
CA GLU A 35 9.83 -6.84 -11.67
C GLU A 35 8.47 -7.37 -12.13
N ALA A 36 8.29 -8.70 -12.16
CA ALA A 36 7.02 -9.33 -12.49
C ALA A 36 5.92 -9.00 -11.46
N GLY A 37 6.25 -9.02 -10.16
CA GLY A 37 5.33 -8.61 -9.10
C GLY A 37 4.93 -7.15 -9.22
N LEU A 38 5.91 -6.28 -9.45
CA LEU A 38 5.70 -4.85 -9.65
C LEU A 38 4.83 -4.57 -10.89
N ALA A 39 5.13 -5.22 -12.01
CA ALA A 39 4.37 -5.08 -13.25
C ALA A 39 2.89 -5.49 -13.10
N ARG A 40 2.57 -6.42 -12.18
CA ARG A 40 1.18 -6.77 -11.84
C ARG A 40 0.51 -5.75 -10.93
N ALA A 41 1.25 -5.13 -10.01
CA ALA A 41 0.71 -4.16 -9.06
C ALA A 41 0.49 -2.76 -9.69
N MET A 42 1.37 -2.35 -10.60
CA MET A 42 1.34 -1.02 -11.23
C MET A 42 0.02 -0.68 -11.95
N PRO A 43 -0.59 -1.57 -12.75
CA PRO A 43 -1.87 -1.30 -13.41
C PRO A 43 -3.00 -1.00 -12.41
N ALA A 44 -3.10 -1.79 -11.34
CA ALA A 44 -4.13 -1.58 -10.31
C ALA A 44 -3.92 -0.26 -9.58
N LEU A 45 -2.66 0.06 -9.23
CA LEU A 45 -2.31 1.33 -8.60
C LEU A 45 -2.64 2.54 -9.50
N ASN A 46 -2.24 2.49 -10.76
CA ASN A 46 -2.52 3.55 -11.73
C ASN A 46 -4.02 3.72 -11.98
N GLY A 47 -4.78 2.62 -12.03
CA GLY A 47 -6.24 2.64 -12.12
C GLY A 47 -6.88 3.33 -10.90
N ALA A 48 -6.41 3.01 -9.69
CA ALA A 48 -6.88 3.67 -8.48
C ALA A 48 -6.56 5.17 -8.46
N ILE A 49 -5.35 5.56 -8.89
CA ILE A 49 -4.98 6.98 -9.02
C ILE A 49 -5.87 7.70 -10.05
N ALA A 50 -6.18 7.05 -11.18
CA ALA A 50 -7.08 7.61 -12.17
C ALA A 50 -8.50 7.80 -11.62
N ALA A 51 -9.03 6.82 -10.89
CA ALA A 51 -10.34 6.92 -10.23
C ALA A 51 -10.37 8.03 -9.16
N LEU A 52 -9.29 8.19 -8.39
CA LEU A 52 -9.19 9.30 -7.43
C LEU A 52 -9.21 10.67 -8.11
N LYS A 53 -8.64 10.79 -9.32
CA LYS A 53 -8.67 12.04 -10.10
C LYS A 53 -10.05 12.38 -10.67
N THR A 54 -10.97 11.42 -10.78
CA THR A 54 -12.34 11.70 -11.23
C THR A 54 -13.24 12.20 -10.12
N LEU A 55 -12.86 11.99 -8.85
CA LEU A 55 -13.63 12.45 -7.70
C LEU A 55 -13.59 13.97 -7.58
N LYS A 56 -14.76 14.54 -7.34
CA LYS A 56 -14.97 15.97 -7.12
C LYS A 56 -15.34 16.22 -5.67
N LYS A 57 -15.23 17.48 -5.26
CA LYS A 57 -15.68 17.93 -3.94
C LYS A 57 -17.17 17.65 -3.70
N SER A 58 -18.01 17.75 -4.74
CA SER A 58 -19.43 17.39 -4.66
C SER A 58 -19.64 15.97 -4.14
N ASP A 59 -18.85 15.02 -4.62
CA ASP A 59 -18.99 13.60 -4.28
C ASP A 59 -18.64 13.37 -2.80
N THR A 60 -17.64 14.09 -2.28
CA THR A 60 -17.30 14.06 -0.85
C THR A 60 -18.36 14.74 0.02
N ASP A 61 -18.98 15.81 -0.49
CA ASP A 61 -20.06 16.51 0.22
C ASP A 61 -21.35 15.65 0.26
N GLU A 62 -21.63 14.86 -0.79
CA GLU A 62 -22.71 13.86 -0.82
C GLU A 62 -22.49 12.75 0.21
N LEU A 63 -21.29 12.18 0.26
CA LEU A 63 -20.92 11.17 1.27
C LEU A 63 -21.07 11.73 2.70
N LYS A 64 -20.69 12.99 2.91
CA LYS A 64 -20.90 13.70 4.18
C LYS A 64 -22.38 13.90 4.48
N GLY A 65 -23.22 14.14 3.47
CA GLY A 65 -24.67 14.28 3.62
C GLY A 65 -25.37 13.02 4.17
N MET A 66 -24.75 11.84 4.00
CA MET A 66 -25.32 10.58 4.48
C MET A 66 -25.41 10.55 6.01
N LYS A 67 -26.65 10.37 6.51
CA LYS A 67 -26.91 10.14 7.94
C LYS A 67 -26.63 8.69 8.33
N VAL A 68 -27.00 7.75 7.46
CA VAL A 68 -26.76 6.32 7.61
C VAL A 68 -26.07 5.82 6.34
N PRO A 69 -24.73 5.78 6.29
CA PRO A 69 -24.02 5.29 5.12
C PRO A 69 -24.20 3.77 4.97
N PRO A 70 -24.24 3.25 3.73
CA PRO A 70 -24.20 1.81 3.47
C PRO A 70 -22.95 1.15 4.07
N SER A 71 -23.03 -0.14 4.39
CA SER A 71 -21.92 -0.88 5.02
C SER A 71 -20.62 -0.82 4.21
N ALA A 72 -20.71 -0.89 2.88
CA ALA A 72 -19.54 -0.78 2.00
C ALA A 72 -18.85 0.59 2.14
N VAL A 73 -19.63 1.68 2.24
CA VAL A 73 -19.09 3.04 2.40
C VAL A 73 -18.45 3.20 3.79
N LYS A 74 -19.07 2.65 4.84
CA LYS A 74 -18.49 2.65 6.19
C LYS A 74 -17.12 1.97 6.20
N LEU A 75 -17.04 0.77 5.62
CA LEU A 75 -15.81 -0.02 5.57
C LEU A 75 -14.69 0.73 4.85
N VAL A 76 -14.99 1.36 3.71
CA VAL A 76 -13.99 2.12 2.95
C VAL A 76 -13.49 3.32 3.76
N VAL A 77 -14.39 4.08 4.41
CA VAL A 77 -14.00 5.24 5.23
C VAL A 77 -13.22 4.80 6.47
N GLU A 78 -13.59 3.69 7.09
CA GLU A 78 -12.84 3.08 8.20
C GLU A 78 -11.42 2.70 7.79
N ALA A 79 -11.25 2.01 6.66
CA ALA A 79 -9.93 1.66 6.15
C ALA A 79 -9.06 2.91 5.93
N ILE A 80 -9.63 3.97 5.36
CA ILE A 80 -8.92 5.24 5.15
C ILE A 80 -8.57 5.89 6.50
N CYS A 81 -9.48 5.90 7.48
CA CYS A 81 -9.19 6.39 8.82
C CYS A 81 -8.02 5.66 9.46
N ILE A 82 -7.95 4.34 9.33
CA ILE A 82 -6.83 3.53 9.84
C ILE A 82 -5.53 3.89 9.11
N MET A 83 -5.57 4.04 7.78
CA MET A 83 -4.40 4.40 6.98
C MET A 83 -3.82 5.77 7.30
N VAL A 84 -4.66 6.74 7.65
CA VAL A 84 -4.23 8.09 8.04
C VAL A 84 -4.03 8.26 9.54
N GLY A 85 -4.21 7.21 10.34
CA GLY A 85 -4.03 7.23 11.79
C GLY A 85 -5.13 7.98 12.55
N GLN A 86 -6.32 8.14 11.95
CA GLN A 86 -7.46 8.75 12.61
C GLN A 86 -8.05 7.77 13.63
N ALA A 87 -8.09 8.18 14.91
CA ALA A 87 -8.67 7.37 15.98
C ALA A 87 -10.20 7.25 15.85
N PRO A 88 -10.78 6.09 16.22
CA PRO A 88 -12.23 5.91 16.28
C PRO A 88 -12.82 6.57 17.53
N ASP A 89 -14.12 6.86 17.46
CA ASP A 89 -14.92 7.24 18.63
C ASP A 89 -15.54 6.00 19.26
N LYS A 90 -15.51 5.89 20.60
CA LYS A 90 -16.17 4.80 21.32
C LYS A 90 -17.64 5.11 21.56
N ILE A 91 -18.50 4.56 20.71
CA ILE A 91 -19.96 4.74 20.81
C ILE A 91 -20.63 3.52 21.42
N LYS A 92 -21.87 3.68 21.91
CA LYS A 92 -22.71 2.52 22.29
C LYS A 92 -23.05 1.73 21.03
N ASP A 93 -23.12 0.41 21.16
CA ASP A 93 -23.49 -0.47 20.07
C ASP A 93 -24.82 -0.04 19.43
N PRO A 94 -24.82 0.38 18.15
CA PRO A 94 -26.02 0.83 17.45
C PRO A 94 -27.07 -0.28 17.27
N ASN A 95 -26.70 -1.55 17.47
CA ASN A 95 -27.62 -2.69 17.41
C ASN A 95 -28.25 -3.05 18.77
N GLY A 96 -28.06 -2.23 19.81
CA GLY A 96 -28.74 -2.39 21.10
C GLY A 96 -27.96 -3.17 22.16
N GLY A 97 -26.62 -3.23 22.05
CA GLY A 97 -25.74 -3.85 23.04
C GLY A 97 -25.28 -2.91 24.16
N THR A 98 -24.82 -3.49 25.28
CA THR A 98 -24.18 -2.75 26.39
C THR A 98 -22.70 -2.44 26.15
N LYS A 99 -22.10 -3.04 25.11
CA LYS A 99 -20.70 -2.87 24.75
C LYS A 99 -20.48 -1.55 24.02
N LYS A 100 -19.32 -0.93 24.24
CA LYS A 100 -18.84 0.17 23.42
C LYS A 100 -18.12 -0.40 22.21
N VAL A 101 -18.42 0.13 21.04
CA VAL A 101 -17.81 -0.24 19.75
C VAL A 101 -17.03 0.95 19.20
N ASP A 102 -15.97 0.66 18.45
CA ASP A 102 -15.16 1.67 17.77
C ASP A 102 -15.89 2.12 16.50
N ASP A 103 -16.24 3.40 16.41
CA ASP A 103 -16.85 4.02 15.24
C ASP A 103 -15.86 4.94 14.53
N TYR A 104 -15.57 4.60 13.28
CA TYR A 104 -14.73 5.42 12.40
C TYR A 104 -15.55 6.38 11.55
N TRP A 105 -16.88 6.23 11.48
CA TRP A 105 -17.71 7.07 10.62
C TRP A 105 -17.80 8.50 11.14
N GLY A 106 -18.05 8.71 12.44
CA GLY A 106 -18.07 10.03 13.06
C GLY A 106 -16.76 10.82 12.82
N PRO A 107 -15.60 10.26 13.22
CA PRO A 107 -14.30 10.86 12.98
C PRO A 107 -13.99 11.05 11.50
N GLY A 108 -14.23 10.03 10.66
CA GLY A 108 -13.99 10.10 9.21
C GLY A 108 -14.81 11.19 8.53
N LYS A 109 -16.09 11.34 8.90
CA LYS A 109 -16.95 12.41 8.38
C LYS A 109 -16.45 13.81 8.77
N LYS A 110 -15.99 13.96 10.02
CA LYS A 110 -15.54 15.26 10.56
C LYS A 110 -14.15 15.67 10.08
N HIS A 111 -13.22 14.72 10.00
CA HIS A 111 -11.81 15.01 9.79
C HIS A 111 -11.32 14.67 8.37
N LEU A 112 -11.97 13.72 7.68
CA LEU A 112 -11.62 13.36 6.30
C LEU A 112 -12.59 13.98 5.31
N LEU A 113 -13.87 13.61 5.35
CA LEU A 113 -14.84 14.04 4.32
C LEU A 113 -15.14 15.55 4.37
N SER A 114 -14.85 16.21 5.48
CA SER A 114 -14.99 17.67 5.59
C SER A 114 -13.74 18.45 5.15
N ASP A 115 -12.60 17.77 4.97
CA ASP A 115 -11.35 18.41 4.54
C ASP A 115 -11.35 18.62 3.02
N SER A 116 -11.18 19.86 2.57
CA SER A 116 -11.06 20.19 1.15
C SER A 116 -9.80 19.60 0.51
N LYS A 117 -8.80 19.23 1.34
CA LYS A 117 -7.57 18.56 0.91
C LYS A 117 -7.67 17.04 0.97
N PHE A 118 -8.83 16.45 1.31
CA PHE A 118 -8.98 15.00 1.41
C PHE A 118 -8.50 14.24 0.18
N ILE A 119 -9.03 14.56 -1.01
CA ILE A 119 -8.67 13.88 -2.26
C ILE A 119 -7.18 14.14 -2.62
N PRO A 120 -6.66 15.39 -2.56
CA PRO A 120 -5.22 15.63 -2.70
C PRO A 120 -4.34 14.83 -1.72
N ASN A 121 -4.75 14.72 -0.46
CA ASN A 121 -4.00 13.98 0.57
C ASN A 121 -3.98 12.48 0.27
N LEU A 122 -5.08 11.91 -0.24
CA LEU A 122 -5.11 10.52 -0.70
C LEU A 122 -4.18 10.27 -1.89
N MET A 123 -4.15 11.19 -2.86
CA MET A 123 -3.24 11.08 -4.01
C MET A 123 -1.76 11.10 -3.55
N ASN A 124 -1.43 12.01 -2.63
CA ASN A 124 -0.09 12.23 -2.11
C ASN A 124 0.28 11.34 -0.90
N TYR A 125 -0.58 10.39 -0.52
CA TYR A 125 -0.32 9.50 0.60
C TYR A 125 0.97 8.69 0.35
N LYS A 126 1.86 8.66 1.35
CA LYS A 126 3.17 7.98 1.28
C LYS A 126 2.97 6.46 1.34
N LYS A 127 3.13 5.80 0.20
CA LYS A 127 2.80 4.37 0.01
C LYS A 127 3.97 3.44 0.32
N ASP A 128 5.19 3.97 0.30
CA ASP A 128 6.43 3.16 0.39
C ASP A 128 6.85 2.83 1.82
N ASN A 129 6.26 3.48 2.83
CA ASN A 129 6.59 3.27 4.23
C ASN A 129 5.34 3.27 5.12
N ILE A 130 4.39 2.40 4.79
CA ILE A 130 3.20 2.17 5.61
C ILE A 130 3.60 1.22 6.74
N ASP A 131 3.29 1.61 7.98
CA ASP A 131 3.53 0.76 9.16
C ASP A 131 2.85 -0.62 8.97
N PRO A 132 3.57 -1.74 9.12
CA PRO A 132 2.98 -3.08 9.01
C PRO A 132 1.75 -3.29 9.91
N ALA A 133 1.69 -2.61 11.06
CA ALA A 133 0.53 -2.65 11.95
C ALA A 133 -0.72 -2.02 11.32
N ILE A 134 -0.57 -1.01 10.46
CA ILE A 134 -1.67 -0.41 9.68
C ILE A 134 -2.14 -1.40 8.62
N ILE A 135 -1.21 -2.06 7.92
CA ILE A 135 -1.53 -3.06 6.90
C ILE A 135 -2.30 -4.25 7.50
N LEU A 136 -1.92 -4.68 8.71
CA LEU A 136 -2.62 -5.75 9.42
C LEU A 136 -4.02 -5.35 9.87
N LYS A 137 -4.22 -4.09 10.29
CA LYS A 137 -5.51 -3.57 10.75
C LYS A 137 -6.48 -3.23 9.61
N ALA A 138 -5.97 -2.97 8.41
CA ALA A 138 -6.77 -2.66 7.23
C ALA A 138 -7.14 -3.90 6.39
N LYS A 139 -6.77 -5.11 6.85
CA LYS A 139 -7.15 -6.41 6.28
C LYS A 139 -8.48 -6.89 6.82
#